data_AF-A0A257Y8I1-F1
#
_entry.id   AF-A0A257Y8I1-F1
#
_cell.length_a   1.000
_cell.length_b   1.000
_cell.length_c   1.000
_cell.angle_alpha   90.00
_cell.angle_beta   90.00
_cell.angle_gamma   90.00
#
_symmetry.space_group_name_H-M   'P 1'
#
loop_
_entity.id
_entity.type
_entity.pdbx_description
1 polymer ?
#
loop_
_entity_poly.entity_id
_entity_poly.type
_entity_poly.pdbx_seq_one_letter_code
_entity_poly.pdbx_strand_id
1 'polypeptide(L)'
;MAKKTTKAETKVVVKKDDKQLDFTKMTEKELQENLAQMRKDLGDFRRSLVAGELVNPQVITSTRKQIARVLTQLNVNKSATSTKKEDA
;
A
#
# COMPACT_ATOMS: atom_id res chain seq x y z
N MET A 1 -36.68 -28.89 -7.51
CA MET A 1 -35.71 -28.09 -8.31
C MET A 1 -35.69 -26.67 -7.76
N ALA A 2 -34.67 -26.29 -6.99
CA ALA A 2 -34.46 -24.90 -6.60
C ALA A 2 -32.98 -24.68 -6.31
N LYS A 3 -32.26 -24.14 -7.29
CA LYS A 3 -30.95 -23.53 -7.09
C LYS A 3 -30.92 -22.25 -7.91
N LYS A 4 -30.96 -21.09 -7.24
CA LYS A 4 -30.51 -19.83 -7.82
C LYS A 4 -29.74 -19.07 -6.74
N THR A 5 -28.53 -19.56 -6.49
CA THR A 5 -27.52 -18.81 -5.74
C THR A 5 -26.87 -17.81 -6.69
N THR A 6 -27.08 -16.54 -6.43
CA THR A 6 -26.32 -15.43 -6.99
C THR A 6 -24.87 -15.54 -6.54
N LYS A 7 -23.92 -15.54 -7.49
CA LYS A 7 -22.52 -15.25 -7.19
C LYS A 7 -22.07 -14.13 -8.12
N ALA A 8 -21.92 -12.95 -7.53
CA ALA A 8 -21.35 -11.79 -8.16
C ALA A 8 -19.94 -12.14 -8.64
N GLU A 9 -19.73 -12.05 -9.95
CA GLU A 9 -18.40 -12.03 -10.54
C GLU A 9 -17.87 -10.61 -10.44
N THR A 10 -17.21 -10.30 -9.32
CA THR A 10 -16.33 -9.14 -9.23
C THR A 10 -15.09 -9.44 -10.08
N LYS A 11 -15.19 -9.23 -11.39
CA LYS A 11 -14.03 -9.12 -12.30
C LYS A 11 -13.27 -7.83 -11.94
N VAL A 12 -12.44 -7.88 -10.91
CA VAL A 12 -11.33 -6.92 -10.77
C VAL A 12 -10.22 -7.43 -11.69
N VAL A 13 -10.38 -7.15 -12.98
CA VAL A 13 -9.28 -7.19 -13.95
C VAL A 13 -8.37 -6.03 -13.57
N VAL A 14 -7.36 -6.30 -12.75
CA VAL A 14 -6.23 -5.39 -12.57
C VAL A 14 -5.48 -5.38 -13.89
N LYS A 15 -5.85 -4.41 -14.74
CA LYS A 15 -5.10 -4.08 -15.95
C LYS A 15 -3.69 -3.66 -15.53
N LYS A 16 -2.71 -4.19 -16.25
CA LYS A 16 -1.30 -3.79 -16.23
C LYS A 16 -1.18 -2.30 -16.55
N ASP A 17 -1.19 -1.48 -15.53
CA ASP A 17 -0.66 -0.11 -15.55
C ASP A 17 0.09 0.11 -14.24
N ASP A 18 1.10 -0.73 -13.98
CA ASP A 18 2.04 -0.55 -12.87
C ASP A 18 2.98 0.64 -13.17
N LYS A 19 2.42 1.85 -13.28
CA LYS A 19 3.19 3.03 -12.86
C LYS A 19 3.42 2.83 -11.37
N GLN A 20 4.65 2.46 -11.01
CA GLN A 20 5.07 2.51 -9.61
C GLN A 20 4.62 3.86 -9.04
N LEU A 21 3.87 3.86 -7.94
CA LEU A 21 3.45 5.08 -7.28
C LEU A 21 4.71 5.90 -6.93
N ASP A 22 4.89 7.03 -7.61
CA ASP A 22 6.00 7.95 -7.40
C ASP A 22 5.76 8.71 -6.08
N PHE A 23 6.23 8.15 -4.97
CA PHE A 23 6.06 8.75 -3.63
C PHE A 23 6.73 10.13 -3.49
N THR A 24 7.66 10.49 -4.38
CA THR A 24 8.38 11.78 -4.37
C THR A 24 7.50 12.99 -4.67
N LYS A 25 6.36 12.80 -5.34
CA LYS A 25 5.45 13.87 -5.76
C LYS A 25 4.30 14.09 -4.78
N MET A 26 4.14 13.21 -3.79
CA MET A 26 3.03 13.22 -2.86
C MET A 26 3.27 14.18 -1.71
N THR A 27 2.18 14.76 -1.19
CA THR A 27 2.24 15.59 0.01
C THR A 27 2.45 14.73 1.27
N GLU A 28 2.92 15.32 2.38
CA GLU A 28 3.12 14.57 3.63
C GLU A 28 1.85 13.90 4.15
N LYS A 29 0.69 14.58 3.98
CA LYS A 29 -0.62 14.04 4.38
C LYS A 29 -0.98 12.80 3.54
N GLU A 30 -0.82 12.89 2.23
CA GLU A 30 -1.04 11.76 1.32
C GLU A 30 -0.11 10.59 1.65
N LEU A 31 1.16 10.86 1.96
CA LEU A 31 2.11 9.80 2.35
C LEU A 31 1.69 9.10 3.65
N GLN A 32 1.14 9.83 4.63
CA GLN A 32 0.63 9.24 5.87
C GLN A 32 -0.64 8.41 5.65
N GLU A 33 -1.57 8.89 4.83
CA GLU A 33 -2.78 8.17 4.46
C GLU A 33 -2.45 6.87 3.71
N ASN A 34 -1.57 6.95 2.71
CA ASN A 34 -1.09 5.78 1.97
C ASN A 34 -0.39 4.77 2.88
N LEU A 35 0.45 5.25 3.82
CA LEU A 35 1.10 4.39 4.81
C LEU A 35 0.06 3.64 5.66
N ALA A 36 -0.97 4.32 6.15
CA ALA A 36 -2.01 3.72 6.97
C ALA A 36 -2.77 2.63 6.19
N GLN A 37 -3.14 2.93 4.94
CA GLN A 37 -3.80 1.97 4.07
C GLN A 37 -2.92 0.75 3.80
N MET A 38 -1.65 0.95 3.43
CA MET A 38 -0.72 -0.15 3.16
C MET A 38 -0.48 -1.05 4.37
N ARG A 39 -0.49 -0.50 5.59
CA ARG A 39 -0.38 -1.30 6.83
C ARG A 39 -1.62 -2.16 7.06
N LYS A 40 -2.80 -1.63 6.76
CA LYS A 40 -4.06 -2.38 6.84
C LYS A 40 -4.03 -3.53 5.82
N ASP A 41 -3.71 -3.23 4.57
CA ASP A 41 -3.63 -4.21 3.49
C ASP A 41 -2.62 -5.32 3.81
N LEU A 42 -1.45 -4.97 4.35
CA LEU A 42 -0.46 -5.95 4.82
C LEU A 42 -1.04 -6.89 5.88
N GLY A 43 -1.82 -6.36 6.83
CA GLY A 43 -2.53 -7.17 7.82
C GLY A 43 -3.55 -8.12 7.19
N ASP A 44 -4.31 -7.65 6.21
CA ASP A 44 -5.28 -8.45 5.45
C ASP A 44 -4.58 -9.55 4.63
N PHE A 45 -3.49 -9.22 3.91
CA PHE A 45 -2.71 -10.22 3.18
C PHE A 45 -2.13 -11.30 4.10
N ARG A 46 -1.66 -10.94 5.30
CA ARG A 46 -1.18 -11.92 6.28
C ARG A 46 -2.31 -12.85 6.73
N ARG A 47 -3.50 -12.30 7.01
CA ARG A 47 -4.67 -13.10 7.40
C ARG A 47 -5.08 -14.05 6.27
N SER A 48 -5.18 -13.55 5.04
CA SER A 48 -5.52 -14.37 3.87
C SER A 48 -4.46 -15.43 3.54
N LEU A 49 -3.17 -15.15 3.80
CA LEU A 49 -2.11 -16.15 3.65
C LEU A 49 -2.30 -17.31 4.64
N VAL A 50 -2.61 -16.99 5.90
CA VAL A 50 -2.88 -18.01 6.93
C VAL A 50 -4.15 -18.79 6.60
N ALA A 51 -5.18 -18.13 6.07
CA ALA A 51 -6.42 -18.77 5.62
C ALA A 51 -6.25 -19.63 4.35
N GLY A 52 -5.10 -19.53 3.66
CA GLY A 52 -4.86 -20.21 2.38
C GLY A 52 -5.59 -19.58 1.18
N GLU A 53 -6.18 -18.40 1.36
CA GLU A 53 -6.92 -17.66 0.33
C GLU A 53 -6.01 -16.74 -0.50
N LEU A 54 -4.81 -16.40 0.01
CA LEU A 54 -3.85 -15.57 -0.72
C LEU A 54 -3.10 -16.39 -1.76
N VAL A 55 -3.45 -16.20 -3.03
CA VAL A 55 -2.85 -16.91 -4.17
C VAL A 55 -1.36 -16.55 -4.36
N ASN A 56 -0.96 -15.30 -4.11
CA ASN A 56 0.42 -14.85 -4.32
C ASN A 56 1.05 -14.28 -3.02
N PRO A 57 1.92 -15.05 -2.36
CA PRO A 57 2.62 -14.61 -1.16
C PRO A 57 3.57 -13.42 -1.40
N GLN A 58 4.04 -13.18 -2.63
CA GLN A 58 4.97 -12.10 -2.93
C GLN A 58 4.34 -10.71 -2.74
N VAL A 59 3.01 -10.61 -2.76
CA VAL A 59 2.28 -9.35 -2.50
C VAL A 59 2.64 -8.79 -1.11
N ILE A 60 2.83 -9.64 -0.11
CA ILE A 60 3.27 -9.20 1.23
C ILE A 60 4.65 -8.53 1.15
N THR A 61 5.55 -9.11 0.35
CA THR A 61 6.92 -8.58 0.20
C THR A 61 6.92 -7.27 -0.58
N SER A 62 6.12 -7.14 -1.65
CA SER A 62 6.00 -5.88 -2.39
C SER A 62 5.39 -4.78 -1.52
N THR A 63 4.31 -5.06 -0.78
CA THR A 63 3.69 -4.09 0.14
C THR A 63 4.67 -3.65 1.24
N ARG A 64 5.47 -4.57 1.81
CA ARG A 64 6.53 -4.21 2.77
C ARG A 64 7.56 -3.25 2.17
N LYS A 65 8.00 -3.50 0.93
CA LYS A 65 8.94 -2.62 0.22
C LYS A 65 8.33 -1.24 -0.05
N GLN A 66 7.05 -1.19 -0.42
CA GLN A 66 6.34 0.08 -0.61
C GLN A 66 6.24 0.89 0.68
N ILE A 67 5.88 0.25 1.80
CA ILE A 67 5.87 0.92 3.13
C ILE A 67 7.25 1.50 3.45
N ALA A 68 8.33 0.75 3.21
CA ALA A 68 9.70 1.24 3.44
C ALA A 68 10.05 2.46 2.59
N ARG A 69 9.62 2.49 1.31
CA ARG A 69 9.78 3.65 0.41
C ARG A 69 9.03 4.87 0.92
N VAL A 70 7.77 4.72 1.34
CA VAL A 70 6.95 5.81 1.91
C VAL A 70 7.58 6.37 3.18
N LEU A 71 8.03 5.51 4.09
CA LEU A 71 8.72 5.93 5.32
C LEU A 71 10.02 6.69 5.01
N THR A 72 10.78 6.24 4.00
CA THR A 72 11.99 6.93 3.55
C THR A 72 11.65 8.32 3.05
N GLN A 73 10.61 8.47 2.23
CA GLN A 73 10.19 9.78 1.73
C GLN A 73 9.73 10.71 2.86
N LEU A 74 8.97 10.21 3.83
CA LEU A 74 8.58 10.98 5.01
C LEU A 74 9.79 11.47 5.81
N ASN A 75 10.82 10.64 5.96
CA ASN A 75 12.04 11.04 6.65
C ASN A 75 12.83 12.10 5.86
N VAL A 76 12.91 11.96 4.54
CA VAL A 76 13.53 12.97 3.66
C VAL A 76 12.82 14.32 3.82
N ASN A 77 11.48 14.33 3.74
CA ASN A 77 10.68 15.56 3.91
C ASN A 77 10.90 16.19 5.29
N LYS A 78 10.98 15.38 6.36
CA LYS A 78 11.29 15.85 7.72
C LYS A 78 12.70 16.43 7.83
N SER A 79 13.71 15.77 7.26
CA SER A 79 15.09 16.30 7.30
C SER A 79 15.24 17.61 6.54
N ALA A 80 14.51 17.78 5.43
CA ALA A 80 14.52 19.01 4.64
C ALA A 80 13.85 20.19 5.36
N THR A 81 12.95 19.93 6.31
CA THR A 81 12.29 20.97 7.12
C THR A 81 13.09 21.32 8.38
N SER A 82 13.82 20.37 8.96
CA SER A 82 14.66 20.63 10.15
C SER A 82 15.90 21.48 9.84
N THR A 83 16.55 21.31 8.68
CA THR A 83 17.73 22.11 8.32
C THR A 83 17.42 23.59 8.07
N LYS A 84 16.16 23.97 7.82
CA LYS A 84 15.78 25.38 7.63
C LYS A 84 15.51 26.13 8.94
N LYS A 85 15.50 25.44 10.08
CA LYS A 85 15.11 26.03 11.37
C LYS A 85 16.30 26.41 12.27
N GLU A 86 17.53 26.03 11.92
CA GLU A 86 18.73 26.32 12.73
C GLU A 86 19.54 27.53 12.23
N ASP A 87 19.21 28.10 11.07
CA ASP A 87 19.91 29.26 10.48
C ASP A 87 19.13 30.59 10.60
N ALA A 88 18.22 30.73 11.58
CA ALA A 88 17.40 31.94 11.78
C ALA A 88 17.43 32.44 13.23
#